data_AF-N1R1X9-F1
#
_entry.id   AF-N1R1X9-F1
#
_cell.length_a   1.000
_cell.length_b   1.000
_cell.length_c   1.000
_cell.angle_alpha   90.00
_cell.angle_beta   90.00
_cell.angle_gamma   90.00
#
_symmetry.space_group_name_H-M   'P 1'
#
loop_
_entity.id
_entity.type
_entity.pdbx_description
1 polymer ?
#
loop_
_entity_poly.entity_id
_entity_poly.type
_entity_poly.pdbx_seq_one_letter_code
_entity_poly.pdbx_strand_id
1 'polypeptide(L)'
;MFGKLALQNGTGEVNQVWQVGPASGGDIGIHAMAAANMGAKGKLNLVTGATTAVSGGSILRKKNTHGILNAVSWGILLPMGAIVARYLKTFKSADPAWFYLHVACQLIGYAVGVSGWATGIHLGNLSKGITYSLHRNIGIAVFALGTVQIFALFLRPKKDHKLRVYWNVYHHSVGYTIIILGIVNIFKGMSILDVAQKWKTGYIIAIAILGGVAVALEVITWAIVLKRRKTEDKAYNGGASNNNGHLPM
;
A
#
# COMPACT_ATOMS: atom_id res chain seq x y z
N MET A 1 19.04 -21.09 47.07
CA MET A 1 17.80 -20.80 47.83
C MET A 1 16.65 -21.44 47.07
N PHE A 2 15.89 -22.34 47.69
CA PHE A 2 14.72 -22.98 47.05
C PHE A 2 13.45 -22.40 47.69
N GLY A 3 12.48 -22.01 46.87
CA GLY A 3 11.18 -21.50 47.30
C GLY A 3 10.06 -22.49 46.97
N LYS A 4 9.05 -22.58 47.83
CA LYS A 4 7.80 -23.31 47.56
C LYS A 4 6.72 -22.30 47.16
N LEU A 5 6.00 -22.57 46.08
CA LEU A 5 4.87 -21.76 45.61
C LEU A 5 3.58 -22.57 45.66
N ALA A 6 2.56 -22.07 46.37
CA ALA A 6 1.25 -22.69 46.42
C ALA A 6 0.39 -22.25 45.22
N LEU A 7 -0.18 -23.22 44.49
CA LEU A 7 -1.01 -22.96 43.32
C LEU A 7 -2.46 -22.68 43.73
N GLN A 8 -2.97 -21.48 43.45
CA GLN A 8 -4.31 -21.06 43.91
C GLN A 8 -5.48 -21.67 43.14
N ASN A 9 -5.29 -22.11 41.88
CA ASN A 9 -6.41 -22.38 40.95
C ASN A 9 -6.59 -23.84 40.51
N GLY A 10 -5.87 -24.81 41.09
CA GLY A 10 -5.98 -26.25 40.77
C GLY A 10 -5.55 -26.65 39.34
N THR A 11 -5.52 -25.74 38.38
CA THR A 11 -5.10 -25.97 36.98
C THR A 11 -3.59 -25.90 36.77
N GLY A 12 -2.86 -25.34 37.74
CA GLY A 12 -1.42 -25.09 37.64
C GLY A 12 -1.02 -23.97 36.69
N GLU A 13 -1.96 -23.24 36.09
CA GLU A 13 -1.65 -22.09 35.22
C GLU A 13 -1.29 -20.83 36.01
N VAL A 14 -0.17 -20.20 35.65
CA VAL A 14 0.24 -18.88 36.13
C VAL A 14 0.51 -17.93 34.96
N ASN A 15 0.14 -16.67 35.13
CA ASN A 15 0.57 -15.61 34.22
C ASN A 15 2.02 -15.24 34.57
N GLN A 16 2.90 -15.26 33.59
CA GLN A 16 4.30 -14.86 33.73
C GLN A 16 4.61 -13.63 32.88
N VAL A 17 5.51 -12.80 33.39
CA VAL A 17 6.16 -11.70 32.69
C VAL A 17 7.66 -11.86 32.91
N TRP A 18 8.44 -11.67 31.87
CA TRP A 18 9.91 -11.68 31.97
C TRP A 18 10.44 -10.36 31.43
N GLN A 19 11.43 -9.79 32.11
CA GLN A 19 12.06 -8.54 31.69
C GLN A 19 13.56 -8.65 31.90
N VAL A 20 14.31 -8.00 31.02
CA VAL A 20 15.77 -7.89 31.14
C VAL A 20 16.11 -6.41 31.27
N GLY A 21 16.82 -6.07 32.36
CA GLY A 21 17.27 -4.72 32.67
C GLY A 21 18.73 -4.72 33.14
N PRO A 22 19.40 -3.56 33.11
CA PRO A 22 20.76 -3.42 33.63
C PRO A 22 20.77 -3.65 35.14
N ALA A 23 21.83 -4.28 35.65
CA ALA A 23 22.07 -4.43 37.08
C ALA A 23 23.41 -3.74 37.43
N SER A 24 23.41 -2.90 38.46
CA SER A 24 24.60 -2.19 38.91
C SER A 24 24.60 -2.12 40.43
N GLY A 25 25.71 -2.48 41.08
CA GLY A 25 25.85 -2.41 42.53
C GLY A 25 24.91 -3.32 43.34
N GLY A 26 24.31 -4.35 42.71
CA GLY A 26 23.31 -5.20 43.35
C GLY A 26 21.86 -4.75 43.13
N ASP A 27 21.66 -3.55 42.59
CA ASP A 27 20.34 -3.02 42.26
C ASP A 27 19.93 -3.36 40.82
N ILE A 28 18.65 -3.70 40.64
CA ILE A 28 18.04 -3.96 39.34
C ILE A 28 17.50 -2.64 38.79
N GLY A 29 18.07 -2.15 37.69
CA GLY A 29 17.64 -0.95 36.99
C GLY A 29 16.38 -1.16 36.14
N ILE A 30 15.81 -0.06 35.66
CA ILE A 30 14.61 -0.10 34.83
C ILE A 30 14.90 -0.82 33.49
N HIS A 31 14.04 -1.76 33.12
CA HIS A 31 14.12 -2.41 31.81
C HIS A 31 13.63 -1.46 30.71
N ALA A 32 14.12 -1.64 29.48
CA ALA A 32 13.69 -0.80 28.36
C ALA A 32 12.18 -0.98 28.07
N MET A 33 11.44 0.10 27.82
CA MET A 33 10.00 0.03 27.49
C MET A 33 9.74 -0.27 26.00
N ALA A 34 10.60 -1.08 25.39
CA ALA A 34 10.52 -1.45 23.98
C ALA A 34 9.48 -2.56 23.73
N ALA A 35 9.06 -2.72 22.47
CA ALA A 35 8.03 -3.70 22.08
C ALA A 35 8.34 -5.14 22.52
N ALA A 36 9.61 -5.55 22.49
CA ALA A 36 10.04 -6.88 22.94
C ALA A 36 9.75 -7.09 24.44
N ASN A 37 10.07 -6.11 25.27
CA ASN A 37 9.85 -6.12 26.71
C ASN A 37 8.35 -6.01 27.06
N MET A 38 7.60 -5.15 26.37
CA MET A 38 6.15 -5.06 26.57
C MET A 38 5.39 -6.33 26.13
N GLY A 39 5.96 -7.09 25.21
CA GLY A 39 5.44 -8.37 24.72
C GLY A 39 5.91 -9.59 25.50
N ALA A 40 6.84 -9.43 26.45
CA ALA A 40 7.47 -10.50 27.21
C ALA A 40 6.55 -11.01 28.35
N LYS A 41 5.42 -11.58 27.96
CA LYS A 41 4.40 -12.15 28.86
C LYS A 41 3.81 -13.43 28.30
N GLY A 42 3.40 -14.33 29.18
CA GLY A 42 2.94 -15.66 28.81
C GLY A 42 2.07 -16.30 29.89
N LYS A 43 1.49 -17.46 29.57
CA LYS A 43 0.90 -18.37 30.55
C LYS A 43 1.76 -19.62 30.61
N LEU A 44 2.12 -20.04 31.83
CA LEU A 44 2.87 -21.25 32.09
C LEU A 44 2.02 -22.18 32.95
N ASN A 45 1.86 -23.42 32.53
CA ASN A 45 1.32 -24.47 33.36
C ASN A 45 2.47 -25.14 34.13
N LEU A 46 2.49 -24.96 35.45
CA LEU A 46 3.54 -25.46 36.34
C LEU A 46 3.44 -26.98 36.59
N VAL A 47 2.31 -27.61 36.27
CA VAL A 47 2.09 -29.06 36.44
C VAL A 47 2.52 -29.82 35.19
N THR A 48 2.14 -29.34 34.00
CA THR A 48 2.47 -30.00 32.73
C THR A 48 3.75 -29.48 32.08
N GLY A 49 4.31 -28.37 32.57
CA GLY A 49 5.38 -27.64 31.90
C GLY A 49 4.95 -26.97 30.60
N ALA A 50 3.67 -27.07 30.22
CA ALA A 50 3.16 -26.52 28.98
C ALA A 50 3.07 -25.00 29.07
N THR A 51 3.67 -24.30 28.11
CA THR A 51 3.42 -22.89 27.90
C THR A 51 2.28 -22.72 26.92
N THR A 52 1.18 -22.11 27.34
CA THR A 52 0.17 -21.65 26.40
C THR A 52 0.78 -20.44 25.71
N ALA A 53 1.28 -20.60 24.48
CA ALA A 53 1.83 -19.50 23.69
C ALA A 53 0.77 -18.39 23.60
N VAL A 54 0.91 -17.35 24.43
CA VAL A 54 -0.03 -16.24 24.48
C VAL A 54 0.07 -15.53 23.15
N SER A 55 -0.88 -15.82 22.25
CA SER A 55 -1.23 -15.07 21.05
C SER A 55 -0.12 -14.72 20.04
N GLY A 56 1.17 -15.01 20.29
CA GLY A 56 2.30 -14.57 19.48
C GLY A 56 2.24 -15.07 18.05
N GLY A 57 1.94 -16.36 17.85
CA GLY A 57 1.73 -16.93 16.51
C GLY A 57 0.48 -16.38 15.82
N SER A 58 -0.62 -16.16 16.55
CA SER A 58 -1.87 -15.61 15.99
C SER A 58 -1.72 -14.13 15.60
N ILE A 59 -1.09 -13.33 16.44
CA ILE A 59 -0.81 -11.91 16.18
C ILE A 59 0.21 -11.75 15.07
N LEU A 60 1.29 -12.55 15.04
CA LEU A 60 2.25 -12.53 13.95
C LEU A 60 1.58 -12.90 12.62
N ARG A 61 0.74 -13.94 12.59
CA ARG A 61 -0.07 -14.26 11.41
C ARG A 61 -0.94 -13.09 10.97
N LYS A 62 -1.65 -12.43 11.90
CA LYS A 62 -2.44 -11.22 11.59
C LYS A 62 -1.58 -10.08 11.03
N LYS A 63 -0.40 -9.82 11.59
CA LYS A 63 0.57 -8.81 11.10
C LYS A 63 1.04 -9.15 9.68
N ASN A 64 1.36 -10.41 9.42
CA ASN A 64 1.77 -10.89 8.10
C ASN A 64 0.62 -10.75 7.09
N THR A 65 -0.60 -11.16 7.45
CA THR A 65 -1.80 -10.99 6.61
C THR A 65 -2.03 -9.51 6.29
N HIS A 66 -1.97 -8.63 7.29
CA HIS A 66 -2.07 -7.18 7.09
C HIS A 66 -1.00 -6.68 6.09
N GLY A 67 0.26 -7.07 6.27
CA GLY A 67 1.36 -6.69 5.37
C GLY A 67 1.13 -7.16 3.93
N ILE A 68 0.74 -8.42 3.74
CA ILE A 68 0.50 -9.01 2.41
C ILE A 68 -0.68 -8.33 1.72
N LEU A 69 -1.82 -8.15 2.41
CA LEU A 69 -3.00 -7.49 1.86
C LEU A 69 -2.65 -6.09 1.35
N ASN A 70 -1.90 -5.31 2.13
CA ASN A 70 -1.53 -3.95 1.76
C ASN A 70 -0.45 -3.89 0.67
N ALA A 71 0.50 -4.83 0.66
CA ALA A 71 1.50 -4.91 -0.41
C ALA A 71 0.85 -5.23 -1.76
N VAL A 72 -0.08 -6.19 -1.81
CA VAL A 72 -0.79 -6.57 -3.04
C VAL A 72 -1.73 -5.47 -3.51
N SER A 73 -2.50 -4.86 -2.61
CA SER A 73 -3.45 -3.79 -2.96
C SER A 73 -2.75 -2.47 -3.30
N TRP A 74 -2.31 -1.75 -2.27
CA TRP A 74 -1.73 -0.40 -2.38
C TRP A 74 -0.38 -0.41 -3.09
N GLY A 75 0.39 -1.49 -2.96
CA GLY A 75 1.74 -1.58 -3.49
C GLY A 75 1.85 -2.04 -4.94
N ILE A 76 0.86 -2.80 -5.46
CA ILE A 76 0.94 -3.44 -6.78
C ILE A 76 -0.31 -3.18 -7.61
N LEU A 77 -1.50 -3.55 -7.13
CA LEU A 77 -2.73 -3.52 -7.93
C LEU A 77 -3.19 -2.10 -8.27
N LEU A 78 -3.16 -1.16 -7.31
CA LEU A 78 -3.52 0.24 -7.58
C LEU A 78 -2.51 0.95 -8.50
N PRO A 79 -1.17 0.84 -8.29
CA PRO A 79 -0.18 1.36 -9.23
C PRO A 79 -0.30 0.75 -10.63
N MET A 80 -0.54 -0.55 -10.74
CA MET A 80 -0.76 -1.23 -12.02
C MET A 80 -1.99 -0.67 -12.75
N GLY A 81 -3.10 -0.45 -12.03
CA GLY A 81 -4.28 0.22 -12.60
C GLY A 81 -3.98 1.64 -13.11
N ALA A 82 -3.11 2.39 -12.43
CA ALA A 82 -2.70 3.72 -12.87
C ALA A 82 -1.84 3.67 -14.15
N ILE A 83 -0.90 2.72 -14.23
CA ILE A 83 -0.09 2.44 -15.44
C ILE A 83 -1.01 2.10 -16.62
N VAL A 84 -2.00 1.22 -16.41
CA VAL A 84 -2.99 0.87 -17.43
C VAL A 84 -3.71 2.11 -17.97
N ALA A 85 -4.25 2.95 -17.09
CA ALA A 85 -4.97 4.16 -17.51
C ALA A 85 -4.07 5.16 -18.23
N ARG A 86 -2.80 5.31 -17.82
CA ARG A 86 -1.87 6.27 -18.42
C ARG A 86 -1.50 5.87 -19.85
N TYR A 87 -1.17 4.60 -20.06
CA TYR A 87 -0.57 4.17 -21.33
C TYR A 87 -1.56 3.56 -22.31
N LEU A 88 -2.49 2.71 -21.85
CA LEU A 88 -3.43 2.06 -22.78
C LEU A 88 -4.42 3.06 -23.38
N LYS A 89 -4.72 4.17 -22.68
CA LYS A 89 -5.56 5.26 -23.17
C LYS A 89 -5.07 5.88 -24.50
N THR A 90 -3.79 5.77 -24.83
CA THR A 90 -3.22 6.33 -26.07
C THR A 90 -3.56 5.49 -27.31
N PHE A 91 -3.92 4.22 -27.12
CA PHE A 91 -4.31 3.30 -28.19
C PHE A 91 -5.82 3.41 -28.45
N LYS A 92 -6.20 3.88 -29.64
CA LYS A 92 -7.63 3.99 -30.02
C LYS A 92 -8.35 2.64 -29.97
N SER A 93 -7.65 1.54 -30.27
CA SER A 93 -8.17 0.17 -30.19
C SER A 93 -8.43 -0.31 -28.76
N ALA A 94 -7.87 0.35 -27.76
CA ALA A 94 -8.07 0.01 -26.36
C ALA A 94 -9.20 0.80 -25.69
N ASP A 95 -9.92 1.67 -26.42
CA ASP A 95 -11.12 2.34 -25.92
C ASP A 95 -12.35 1.45 -26.17
N PRO A 96 -13.19 1.13 -25.17
CA PRO A 96 -13.19 1.59 -23.77
C PRO A 96 -12.46 0.66 -22.79
N ALA A 97 -11.80 -0.40 -23.26
CA ALA A 97 -11.17 -1.43 -22.43
C ALA A 97 -10.19 -0.88 -21.36
N TRP A 98 -9.36 0.12 -21.69
CA TRP A 98 -8.42 0.73 -20.74
C TRP A 98 -9.14 1.30 -19.50
N PHE A 99 -10.34 1.85 -19.69
CA PHE A 99 -11.12 2.48 -18.63
C PHE A 99 -11.68 1.41 -17.69
N TYR A 100 -12.26 0.34 -18.25
CA TYR A 100 -12.75 -0.78 -17.45
C TYR A 100 -11.64 -1.52 -16.72
N LEU A 101 -10.50 -1.75 -17.36
CA LEU A 101 -9.34 -2.37 -16.72
C LEU A 101 -8.80 -1.52 -15.57
N HIS A 102 -8.70 -0.20 -15.76
CA HIS A 102 -8.33 0.72 -14.69
C HIS A 102 -9.33 0.61 -13.52
N VAL A 103 -10.62 0.79 -13.77
CA VAL A 103 -11.67 0.75 -12.74
C VAL A 103 -11.67 -0.59 -12.01
N ALA A 104 -11.54 -1.71 -12.72
CA ALA A 104 -11.48 -3.04 -12.11
C ALA A 104 -10.27 -3.16 -11.17
N CYS A 105 -9.08 -2.75 -11.59
CA CYS A 105 -7.88 -2.74 -10.73
C CYS A 105 -8.09 -1.85 -9.50
N GLN A 106 -8.65 -0.64 -9.67
CA GLN A 106 -8.89 0.28 -8.56
C GLN A 106 -9.91 -0.27 -7.56
N LEU A 107 -11.03 -0.84 -8.02
CA LEU A 107 -12.07 -1.38 -7.15
C LEU A 107 -11.59 -2.60 -6.37
N ILE A 108 -10.94 -3.56 -7.05
CA ILE A 108 -10.41 -4.76 -6.40
C ILE A 108 -9.28 -4.38 -5.43
N GLY A 109 -8.35 -3.54 -5.87
CA GLY A 109 -7.25 -3.06 -5.03
C GLY A 109 -7.76 -2.32 -3.82
N TYR A 110 -8.74 -1.43 -3.97
CA TYR A 110 -9.31 -0.67 -2.86
C TYR A 110 -10.07 -1.57 -1.89
N ALA A 111 -10.87 -2.53 -2.38
CA ALA A 111 -11.58 -3.48 -1.51
C ALA A 111 -10.62 -4.30 -0.65
N VAL A 112 -9.56 -4.87 -1.26
CA VAL A 112 -8.50 -5.58 -0.53
C VAL A 112 -7.76 -4.65 0.43
N GLY A 113 -7.51 -3.41 -0.01
CA GLY A 113 -6.86 -2.37 0.78
C GLY A 113 -7.66 -1.94 2.00
N VAL A 114 -8.99 -1.91 1.92
CA VAL A 114 -9.90 -1.66 3.06
C VAL A 114 -9.78 -2.77 4.10
N SER A 115 -9.75 -4.04 3.66
CA SER A 115 -9.51 -5.17 4.57
C SER A 115 -8.13 -5.10 5.22
N GLY A 116 -7.11 -4.73 4.44
CA GLY A 116 -5.76 -4.45 4.93
C GLY A 116 -5.75 -3.34 5.98
N TRP A 117 -6.43 -2.22 5.74
CA TRP A 117 -6.53 -1.12 6.68
C TRP A 117 -7.27 -1.51 7.98
N ALA A 118 -8.42 -2.18 7.86
CA ALA A 118 -9.22 -2.63 8.99
C ALA A 118 -8.45 -3.59 9.91
N THR A 119 -7.70 -4.53 9.33
CA THR A 119 -6.83 -5.43 10.11
C THR A 119 -5.71 -4.67 10.83
N GLY A 120 -5.21 -3.57 10.25
CA GLY A 120 -4.22 -2.68 10.88
C GLY A 120 -4.78 -1.95 12.10
N ILE A 121 -6.02 -1.43 12.02
CA ILE A 121 -6.72 -0.82 13.16
C ILE A 121 -6.94 -1.86 14.27
N HIS A 122 -7.39 -3.06 13.91
CA HIS A 122 -7.57 -4.15 14.87
C HIS A 122 -6.25 -4.54 15.57
N LEU A 123 -5.14 -4.63 14.83
CA LEU A 123 -3.80 -4.89 15.39
C LEU A 123 -3.35 -3.80 16.36
N GLY A 124 -3.67 -2.53 16.06
CA GLY A 124 -3.42 -1.41 16.97
C GLY A 124 -4.17 -1.55 18.29
N ASN A 125 -5.44 -1.96 18.25
CA ASN A 125 -6.25 -2.16 19.45
C ASN A 125 -5.78 -3.35 20.30
N LEU A 126 -5.20 -4.37 19.67
CA LEU A 126 -4.60 -5.53 20.35
C LEU A 126 -3.25 -5.20 21.01
N SER A 127 -2.57 -4.12 20.59
CA SER A 127 -1.22 -3.76 21.01
C SER A 127 -1.23 -2.53 21.92
N LYS A 128 -2.02 -2.57 23.00
CA LYS A 128 -2.11 -1.44 23.96
C LYS A 128 -0.71 -1.08 24.49
N GLY A 129 -0.33 0.18 24.30
CA GLY A 129 0.97 0.73 24.73
C GLY A 129 2.10 0.69 23.69
N ILE A 130 1.90 0.05 22.53
CA ILE A 130 2.84 0.11 21.40
C ILE A 130 2.14 0.79 20.23
N THR A 131 2.57 2.01 19.89
CA THR A 131 1.99 2.77 18.77
C THR A 131 3.04 3.11 17.73
N TYR A 132 2.82 2.65 16.49
CA TYR A 132 3.62 3.05 15.34
C TYR A 132 2.96 4.26 14.66
N SER A 133 3.06 5.43 15.31
CA SER A 133 2.34 6.65 14.95
C SER A 133 2.50 7.04 13.48
N LEU A 134 3.74 7.02 12.95
CA LEU A 134 3.99 7.41 11.57
C LEU A 134 3.32 6.47 10.54
N HIS A 135 3.51 5.16 10.68
CA HIS A 135 2.90 4.17 9.79
C HIS A 135 1.37 4.23 9.83
N ARG A 136 0.81 4.39 11.05
CA ARG A 136 -0.63 4.54 11.25
C ARG A 136 -1.17 5.80 10.59
N ASN A 137 -0.52 6.95 10.79
CA ASN A 137 -0.97 8.23 10.26
C ASN A 137 -0.92 8.24 8.73
N ILE A 138 0.17 7.75 8.14
CA ILE A 138 0.27 7.62 6.68
C ILE A 138 -0.81 6.66 6.17
N GLY A 139 -1.00 5.50 6.83
CA GLY A 139 -2.04 4.53 6.45
C GLY A 139 -3.46 5.10 6.48
N ILE A 140 -3.80 5.89 7.49
CA ILE A 140 -5.10 6.59 7.58
C ILE A 140 -5.23 7.63 6.46
N ALA A 141 -4.19 8.42 6.20
CA ALA A 141 -4.20 9.41 5.12
C ALA A 141 -4.37 8.75 3.74
N VAL A 142 -3.61 7.69 3.46
CA VAL A 142 -3.72 6.90 2.21
C VAL A 142 -5.12 6.32 2.04
N PHE A 143 -5.70 5.75 3.10
CA PHE A 143 -7.06 5.24 3.08
C PHE A 143 -8.07 6.34 2.75
N ALA A 144 -8.02 7.46 3.48
CA ALA A 144 -8.93 8.59 3.27
C ALA A 144 -8.85 9.16 1.84
N LEU A 145 -7.63 9.38 1.34
CA LEU A 145 -7.41 9.84 -0.04
C LEU A 145 -7.90 8.80 -1.06
N GLY A 146 -7.69 7.52 -0.80
CA GLY A 146 -8.20 6.42 -1.61
C GLY A 146 -9.73 6.42 -1.70
N THR A 147 -10.42 6.61 -0.57
CA THR A 147 -11.88 6.74 -0.55
C THR A 147 -12.36 7.90 -1.43
N VAL A 148 -11.69 9.06 -1.30
CA VAL A 148 -11.97 10.26 -2.09
C VAL A 148 -11.76 10.00 -3.59
N GLN A 149 -10.81 9.15 -3.96
CA GLN A 149 -10.64 8.69 -5.35
C GLN A 149 -11.72 7.75 -5.85
N ILE A 150 -12.27 6.86 -5.01
CA ILE A 150 -13.42 6.04 -5.40
C ILE A 150 -14.63 6.93 -5.72
N PHE A 151 -14.85 7.98 -4.93
CA PHE A 151 -15.90 8.96 -5.22
C PHE A 151 -15.65 9.77 -6.50
N ALA A 152 -14.41 9.86 -6.98
CA ALA A 152 -14.10 10.54 -8.24
C ALA A 152 -14.81 9.91 -9.44
N LEU A 153 -15.14 8.61 -9.40
CA LEU A 153 -15.93 7.95 -10.44
C LEU A 153 -17.34 8.54 -10.56
N PHE A 154 -18.01 8.74 -9.43
CA PHE A 154 -19.38 9.29 -9.38
C PHE A 154 -19.41 10.78 -9.72
N LEU A 155 -18.36 11.51 -9.35
CA LEU A 155 -18.22 12.95 -9.60
C LEU A 155 -17.61 13.27 -10.98
N ARG A 156 -17.44 12.27 -11.85
CA ARG A 156 -16.76 12.42 -13.15
C ARG A 156 -17.59 13.30 -14.10
N PRO A 157 -17.14 14.53 -14.45
CA PRO A 157 -17.89 15.41 -15.35
C PRO A 157 -17.90 14.88 -16.80
N LYS A 158 -18.90 15.29 -17.59
CA LYS A 158 -18.95 15.06 -19.04
C LYS A 158 -17.70 15.65 -19.73
N LYS A 159 -17.30 15.06 -20.86
CA LYS A 159 -16.05 15.40 -21.57
C LYS A 159 -15.97 16.88 -21.94
N ASP A 160 -17.10 17.51 -22.24
CA ASP A 160 -17.18 18.89 -22.75
C ASP A 160 -17.33 19.95 -21.64
N HIS A 161 -17.36 19.52 -20.37
CA HIS A 161 -17.58 20.42 -19.24
C HIS A 161 -16.27 21.04 -18.74
N LYS A 162 -16.23 22.35 -18.46
CA LYS A 162 -15.03 23.06 -17.95
C LYS A 162 -14.44 22.43 -16.68
N LEU A 163 -15.31 21.89 -15.80
CA LEU A 163 -14.89 21.17 -14.58
C LEU A 163 -14.09 19.88 -14.85
N ARG A 164 -14.11 19.34 -16.08
CA ARG A 164 -13.35 18.15 -16.46
C ARG A 164 -11.85 18.35 -16.28
N VAL A 165 -11.35 19.56 -16.53
CA VAL A 165 -9.92 19.90 -16.35
C VAL A 165 -9.53 19.84 -14.88
N TYR A 166 -10.28 20.51 -14.00
CA TYR A 166 -10.05 20.48 -12.55
C TYR A 166 -10.15 19.07 -11.98
N TRP A 167 -11.17 18.31 -12.41
CA TRP A 167 -11.31 16.90 -12.03
C TRP A 167 -10.09 16.08 -12.45
N ASN A 168 -9.55 16.28 -13.65
CA ASN A 168 -8.35 15.57 -14.09
C ASN A 168 -7.12 15.94 -13.25
N VAL A 169 -6.94 17.21 -12.91
CA VAL A 169 -5.80 17.66 -12.07
C VAL A 169 -5.89 17.05 -10.69
N TYR A 170 -7.06 17.16 -10.04
CA TYR A 170 -7.33 16.54 -8.74
C TYR A 170 -7.12 15.02 -8.79
N HIS A 171 -7.73 14.32 -9.75
CA HIS A 171 -7.68 12.86 -9.85
C HIS A 171 -6.25 12.36 -10.05
N HIS A 172 -5.46 13.01 -10.91
CA HIS A 172 -4.07 12.60 -11.11
C HIS A 172 -3.18 12.94 -9.89
N SER A 173 -3.25 14.17 -9.38
CA SER A 173 -2.38 14.61 -8.27
C SER A 173 -2.58 13.78 -7.01
N VAL A 174 -3.84 13.58 -6.61
CA VAL A 174 -4.18 12.72 -5.46
C VAL A 174 -3.82 11.26 -5.75
N GLY A 175 -4.00 10.79 -6.99
CA GLY A 175 -3.68 9.41 -7.39
C GLY A 175 -2.19 9.09 -7.24
N TYR A 176 -1.31 9.95 -7.75
CA TYR A 176 0.14 9.79 -7.56
C TYR A 176 0.57 9.91 -6.10
N THR A 177 -0.08 10.80 -5.35
CA THR A 177 0.19 10.97 -3.92
C THR A 177 -0.11 9.68 -3.15
N ILE A 178 -1.24 9.02 -3.44
CA ILE A 178 -1.62 7.72 -2.86
C ILE A 178 -0.58 6.65 -3.19
N ILE A 179 -0.10 6.58 -4.44
CA ILE A 179 0.90 5.58 -4.85
C ILE A 179 2.20 5.77 -4.07
N ILE A 180 2.71 7.00 -4.01
CA ILE A 180 3.97 7.32 -3.31
C ILE A 180 3.84 7.02 -1.81
N LEU A 181 2.79 7.54 -1.17
CA LEU A 181 2.56 7.32 0.26
C LEU A 181 2.30 5.84 0.57
N GLY A 182 1.61 5.11 -0.31
CA GLY A 182 1.38 3.67 -0.19
C GLY A 182 2.69 2.87 -0.17
N ILE A 183 3.58 3.11 -1.13
CA ILE A 183 4.89 2.46 -1.21
C ILE A 183 5.73 2.78 0.03
N VAL A 184 5.82 4.05 0.42
CA VAL A 184 6.54 4.48 1.63
C VAL A 184 5.98 3.78 2.87
N ASN A 185 4.66 3.70 2.98
CA ASN A 185 4.01 3.09 4.12
C ASN A 185 4.25 1.57 4.19
N ILE A 186 4.34 0.89 3.06
CA ILE A 186 4.68 -0.53 2.97
C ILE A 186 6.12 -0.76 3.43
N PHE A 187 7.09 0.06 3.01
CA PHE A 187 8.46 -0.03 3.52
C PHE A 187 8.54 0.20 5.03
N LYS A 188 7.77 1.17 5.55
CA LYS A 188 7.66 1.40 7.00
C LYS A 188 7.08 0.19 7.72
N GLY A 189 6.02 -0.42 7.18
CA GLY A 189 5.41 -1.64 7.72
C GLY A 189 6.36 -2.83 7.73
N MET A 190 7.13 -3.02 6.64
CA MET A 190 8.17 -4.04 6.55
C MET A 190 9.27 -3.85 7.61
N SER A 191 9.69 -2.60 7.84
CA SER A 191 10.66 -2.30 8.90
C SER A 191 10.12 -2.54 10.31
N ILE A 192 8.82 -2.31 10.54
CA ILE A 192 8.15 -2.58 11.83
C ILE A 192 8.05 -4.08 12.10
N LEU A 193 7.79 -4.86 11.06
CA LEU A 193 7.64 -6.30 11.13
C LEU A 193 9.00 -7.03 11.13
N ASP A 194 10.09 -6.30 10.90
CA ASP A 194 11.44 -6.83 10.70
C ASP A 194 11.47 -8.02 9.72
N VAL A 195 10.83 -7.83 8.56
CA VAL A 195 10.74 -8.90 7.56
C VAL A 195 12.12 -9.25 7.01
N ALA A 196 12.34 -10.54 6.79
CA ALA A 196 13.57 -11.02 6.18
C ALA A 196 13.89 -10.30 4.86
N GLN A 197 15.17 -9.99 4.63
CA GLN A 197 15.63 -9.22 3.47
C GLN A 197 15.15 -9.76 2.12
N LYS A 198 14.94 -11.08 2.00
CA LYS A 198 14.37 -11.69 0.80
C LYS A 198 13.01 -11.13 0.40
N TRP A 199 12.14 -10.84 1.37
CA TRP A 199 10.80 -10.29 1.12
C TRP A 199 10.87 -8.82 0.71
N LYS A 200 11.72 -8.04 1.38
CA LYS A 200 11.98 -6.65 1.02
C LYS A 200 12.55 -6.56 -0.39
N THR A 201 13.51 -7.42 -0.72
CA THR A 201 14.12 -7.52 -2.06
C THR A 201 13.08 -7.91 -3.11
N GLY A 202 12.24 -8.92 -2.82
CA GLY A 202 11.17 -9.32 -3.73
C GLY A 202 10.18 -8.19 -4.03
N TYR A 203 9.80 -7.40 -3.01
CA TYR A 203 8.95 -6.24 -3.22
C TYR A 203 9.66 -5.15 -4.04
N ILE A 204 10.95 -4.88 -3.80
CA ILE A 204 11.76 -3.94 -4.59
C ILE A 204 11.82 -4.37 -6.06
N ILE A 205 12.03 -5.67 -6.32
CA ILE A 205 12.04 -6.21 -7.69
C ILE A 205 10.66 -6.00 -8.33
N ALA A 206 9.57 -6.27 -7.62
CA ALA A 206 8.22 -6.09 -8.15
C ALA A 206 7.92 -4.63 -8.54
N ILE A 207 8.27 -3.66 -7.69
CA ILE A 207 8.10 -2.23 -8.02
C ILE A 207 9.06 -1.79 -9.14
N ALA A 208 10.27 -2.35 -9.21
CA ALA A 208 11.22 -2.06 -10.27
C ALA A 208 10.72 -2.57 -11.63
N ILE A 209 10.09 -3.76 -11.67
CA ILE A 209 9.43 -4.29 -12.87
C ILE A 209 8.28 -3.37 -13.29
N LEU A 210 7.40 -2.98 -12.36
CA LEU A 210 6.31 -2.05 -12.67
C LEU A 210 6.83 -0.70 -13.19
N GLY A 211 7.90 -0.17 -12.58
CA GLY A 211 8.58 1.04 -13.03
C GLY A 211 9.19 0.88 -14.42
N GLY A 212 9.88 -0.23 -14.68
CA GLY A 212 10.47 -0.55 -15.98
C GLY A 212 9.43 -0.68 -17.08
N VAL A 213 8.31 -1.37 -16.80
CA VAL A 213 7.14 -1.44 -17.70
C VAL A 213 6.58 -0.05 -17.96
N ALA A 214 6.43 0.79 -16.93
CA ALA A 214 5.97 2.16 -17.10
C ALA A 214 6.91 2.98 -17.99
N VAL A 215 8.23 2.90 -17.79
CA VAL A 215 9.22 3.60 -18.63
C VAL A 215 9.17 3.11 -20.08
N ALA A 216 9.11 1.80 -20.30
CA ALA A 216 9.00 1.24 -21.65
C ALA A 216 7.72 1.71 -22.37
N LEU A 217 6.58 1.68 -21.66
CA LEU A 217 5.32 2.17 -22.19
C LEU A 217 5.32 3.68 -22.45
N GLU A 218 6.00 4.48 -21.62
CA GLU A 218 6.18 5.92 -21.83
C GLU A 218 6.93 6.16 -23.14
N VAL A 219 8.06 5.49 -23.38
CA VAL A 219 8.83 5.60 -24.64
C VAL A 219 7.98 5.23 -25.86
N ILE A 220 7.25 4.12 -25.80
CA ILE A 220 6.36 3.68 -26.90
C ILE A 220 5.25 4.72 -27.15
N THR A 221 4.64 5.23 -26.08
CA THR A 221 3.55 6.20 -26.16
C THR A 221 4.03 7.50 -26.80
N TRP A 222 5.21 8.00 -26.40
CA TRP A 222 5.82 9.18 -27.02
C TRP A 222 6.15 8.95 -28.49
N ALA A 223 6.69 7.79 -28.87
CA ALA A 223 6.96 7.46 -30.26
C ALA A 223 5.67 7.50 -31.12
N ILE A 224 4.56 6.97 -30.59
CA ILE A 224 3.25 7.00 -31.26
C ILE A 224 2.72 8.44 -31.37
N VAL A 225 2.80 9.23 -30.30
CA VAL A 225 2.34 10.63 -30.29
C VAL A 225 3.14 11.48 -31.29
N LEU A 226 4.46 11.34 -31.31
CA LEU A 226 5.33 12.06 -32.25
C LEU A 226 5.05 11.63 -33.70
N LYS A 227 4.79 10.34 -33.96
CA LYS A 227 4.42 9.86 -35.30
C LYS A 227 3.06 10.44 -35.74
N ARG A 228 2.07 10.51 -34.85
CA ARG A 228 0.76 11.12 -35.14
C ARG A 228 0.89 12.60 -35.47
N ARG A 229 1.63 13.36 -34.66
CA ARG A 229 1.91 14.79 -34.90
C ARG A 229 2.55 15.01 -36.27
N LYS A 230 3.58 14.22 -36.61
CA LYS A 230 4.22 14.29 -37.94
C LYS A 230 3.25 14.01 -39.10
N THR A 231 2.32 13.08 -38.94
CA THR A 231 1.31 12.79 -39.97
C THR A 231 0.28 13.91 -40.09
N GLU A 232 -0.16 14.48 -38.97
CA GLU A 232 -1.08 15.63 -38.94
C GLU A 232 -0.44 16.89 -39.55
N ASP A 233 0.81 17.19 -39.18
CA ASP A 233 1.57 18.31 -39.75
C ASP A 233 1.73 18.15 -41.28
N LYS A 234 2.00 16.93 -41.76
CA LYS A 234 2.06 16.63 -43.20
C LYS A 234 0.71 16.79 -43.89
N ALA A 235 -0.39 16.36 -43.28
CA ALA A 235 -1.74 16.50 -43.83
C ALA A 235 -2.17 17.97 -43.90
N TYR A 236 -1.86 18.75 -42.87
CA TYR A 236 -2.14 20.19 -42.82
C TYR A 236 -1.35 20.96 -43.88
N ASN A 237 -0.03 20.72 -43.97
CA ASN A 237 0.83 21.39 -44.95
C ASN A 237 0.58 20.93 -46.39
N GLY A 238 0.24 19.64 -46.60
CA GLY A 238 -0.14 19.11 -47.91
C GLY A 238 -1.49 19.63 -48.41
N GLY A 239 -2.46 19.85 -47.52
CA GLY A 239 -3.74 20.49 -47.85
C GLY A 239 -3.61 21.97 -48.18
N ALA A 240 -2.70 22.70 -47.51
CA ALA A 240 -2.43 24.11 -47.80
C ALA A 240 -1.76 24.31 -49.18
N SER A 241 -0.92 23.38 -49.63
CA SER A 241 -0.27 23.46 -50.94
C SER A 241 -1.21 23.19 -52.13
N ASN A 242 -2.37 22.56 -51.91
CA ASN A 242 -3.30 22.18 -52.98
C ASN A 242 -4.43 23.20 -53.21
N ASN A 243 -4.52 24.26 -52.40
CA ASN A 243 -5.56 25.29 -52.49
C ASN A 243 -5.16 26.53 -53.33
N ASN A 244 -4.08 26.46 -54.12
CA ASN A 244 -3.68 27.51 -55.06
C ASN A 244 -4.20 27.31 -56.51
N GLY A 245 -5.20 26.44 -56.71
CA GLY A 245 -5.70 26.08 -58.03
C GLY A 245 -7.07 26.68 -58.37
N HIS A 246 -7.03 27.81 -59.10
CA HIS A 246 -8.01 28.26 -60.10
C HIS A 246 -9.45 28.61 -59.63
N LEU A 247 -9.73 29.92 -59.56
CA LEU A 247 -11.10 30.44 -59.61
C LEU A 247 -11.59 30.36 -61.07
N PRO A 248 -12.71 29.70 -61.39
CA PRO A 248 -13.34 29.84 -62.69
C PRO A 248 -13.99 31.23 -62.79
N MET A 249 -13.66 31.94 -63.87
CA MET A 249 -14.43 33.10 -64.35
C MET A 249 -15.75 32.64 -64.96
#